data_AF-A0A9D7RK91-F1
#
_entry.id   AF-A0A9D7RK91-F1
#
_cell.length_a   1.000
_cell.length_b   1.000
_cell.length_c   1.000
_cell.angle_alpha   90.00
_cell.angle_beta   90.00
_cell.angle_gamma   90.00
#
_symmetry.space_group_name_H-M   'P 1'
#
loop_
_entity.id
_entity.type
_entity.pdbx_description
1 polymer ?
#
loop_
_entity_poly.entity_id
_entity_poly.type
_entity_poly.pdbx_seq_one_letter_code
_entity_poly.pdbx_strand_id
1 'polypeptide(L)'
;MFYEPSYDKVLRQMVEWVVTHEGTVLDAVLARRNARIHGFQRTGSRIQERIENFAQQLFKATEEPGGTFYWPRELEPYEEISFL
;
A
#
# COMPACT_ATOMS: atom_id res chain seq x y z
N MET A 1 0.42 17.82 -10.35
CA MET A 1 1.68 17.27 -9.79
C MET A 1 1.32 16.12 -8.85
N PHE A 2 2.21 15.16 -8.59
CA PHE A 2 1.92 14.01 -7.73
C PHE A 2 1.22 14.41 -6.43
N TYR A 3 1.69 15.45 -5.75
CA TYR A 3 1.19 15.91 -4.45
C TYR A 3 -0.13 16.71 -4.48
N GLU A 4 -0.70 16.99 -5.65
CA GLU A 4 -1.95 17.75 -5.76
C GLU A 4 -3.15 16.85 -5.42
N PRO A 5 -4.18 17.37 -4.73
CA PRO A 5 -5.40 16.61 -4.43
C PRO A 5 -6.10 16.09 -5.70
N SER A 6 -6.00 16.82 -6.81
CA SER A 6 -6.54 16.38 -8.10
C SER A 6 -5.93 15.06 -8.61
N TYR A 7 -4.76 14.68 -8.08
CA TYR A 7 -4.07 13.42 -8.41
C TYR A 7 -4.52 12.24 -7.54
N ASP A 8 -5.28 12.47 -6.47
CA ASP A 8 -5.70 11.42 -5.52
C ASP A 8 -6.46 10.29 -6.20
N LYS A 9 -7.30 10.62 -7.19
CA LYS A 9 -8.03 9.60 -7.97
C LYS A 9 -7.07 8.64 -8.69
N VAL A 10 -6.02 9.18 -9.30
CA VAL A 10 -5.02 8.37 -10.03
C VAL A 10 -4.19 7.56 -9.05
N LEU A 11 -3.73 8.17 -7.96
CA LEU A 11 -2.93 7.47 -6.96
C LEU A 11 -3.71 6.32 -6.30
N ARG A 12 -5.00 6.53 -6.00
CA ARG A 12 -5.90 5.49 -5.48
C ARG A 12 -5.97 4.30 -6.44
N GLN A 13 -6.12 4.55 -7.74
CA GLN A 13 -6.17 3.49 -8.76
C GLN A 13 -4.84 2.73 -8.87
N MET A 14 -3.70 3.42 -8.75
CA MET A 14 -2.39 2.78 -8.76
C MET A 14 -2.18 1.88 -7.54
N VAL A 15 -2.56 2.35 -6.35
CA VAL A 15 -2.51 1.55 -5.11
C VAL A 15 -3.41 0.33 -5.22
N GLU A 16 -4.64 0.51 -5.71
CA GLU A 16 -5.59 -0.57 -5.92
C GLU A 16 -5.03 -1.64 -6.87
N TRP A 17 -4.51 -1.20 -8.01
CA TRP A 17 -3.95 -2.10 -9.02
C TRP A 17 -2.81 -2.96 -8.47
N VAL A 18 -1.87 -2.37 -7.72
CA VAL A 18 -0.70 -3.09 -7.17
C VAL A 18 -1.13 -4.19 -6.21
N VAL A 19 -2.01 -3.90 -5.26
CA VAL A 19 -2.41 -4.90 -4.26
C VAL A 19 -3.26 -6.00 -4.90
N THR A 20 -4.18 -5.66 -5.79
CA THR A 20 -5.01 -6.67 -6.48
C THR A 20 -4.20 -7.60 -7.39
N HIS A 21 -3.18 -7.09 -8.10
CA HIS A 21 -2.45 -7.90 -9.10
C HIS A 21 -1.20 -8.58 -8.54
N GLU A 22 -0.58 -8.02 -7.50
CA GLU A 22 0.66 -8.56 -6.94
C GLU A 22 0.46 -9.35 -5.63
N GLY A 23 -0.79 -9.42 -5.14
CA GLY A 23 -1.14 -10.13 -3.90
C GLY A 23 -0.92 -9.27 -2.66
N THR A 24 -0.70 -9.90 -1.50
CA THR A 24 -0.44 -9.18 -0.25
C THR A 24 0.87 -8.39 -0.35
N VAL A 25 0.84 -7.08 -0.07
CA VAL A 25 1.98 -6.17 -0.26
C VAL A 25 2.34 -5.43 1.02
N LEU A 26 3.63 -5.42 1.37
CA LEU A 26 4.20 -4.60 2.44
C LEU A 26 4.18 -3.10 2.08
N ASP A 27 3.83 -2.24 3.03
CA ASP A 27 3.79 -0.78 2.93
C ASP A 27 4.99 -0.14 2.18
N ALA A 28 6.22 -0.46 2.58
CA ALA A 28 7.44 0.06 1.99
C ALA A 28 7.61 -0.40 0.53
N VAL A 29 7.17 -1.62 0.21
CA VAL A 29 7.17 -2.16 -1.16
C VAL A 29 6.15 -1.43 -2.01
N LEU A 30 4.94 -1.24 -1.50
CA LEU A 30 3.86 -0.49 -2.16
C LEU A 30 4.30 0.95 -2.45
N ALA A 31 4.90 1.61 -1.45
CA ALA A 31 5.39 2.97 -1.58
C ALA A 31 6.51 3.10 -2.62
N ARG A 32 7.46 2.17 -2.61
CA ARG A 32 8.57 2.12 -3.57
C ARG A 32 8.10 1.87 -5.01
N ARG A 33 7.12 1.00 -5.23
CA ARG A 33 6.57 0.71 -6.57
C ARG A 33 5.92 1.94 -7.18
N ASN A 34 5.01 2.57 -6.45
CA ASN A 34 4.34 3.80 -6.91
C ASN A 34 5.34 4.94 -7.12
N ALA A 35 6.32 5.13 -6.22
CA ALA A 35 7.35 6.15 -6.38
C ALA A 35 8.18 6.00 -7.66
N ARG A 36 8.53 4.75 -8.05
CA ARG A 36 9.29 4.47 -9.28
C ARG A 36 8.54 4.86 -10.55
N ILE A 37 7.21 4.70 -10.60
CA ILE A 37 6.39 5.12 -11.75
C ILE A 37 6.53 6.62 -12.01
N HIS A 38 6.77 7.41 -10.96
CA HIS A 38 6.94 8.86 -11.04
C HIS A 38 8.40 9.30 -11.19
N GLY A 39 9.35 8.37 -11.35
CA GLY A 39 10.77 8.68 -11.47
C GLY A 39 11.41 9.18 -10.16
N PHE A 40 10.75 9.01 -9.02
CA PHE A 40 11.30 9.41 -7.74
C PHE A 40 12.46 8.51 -7.34
N GLN A 41 13.61 9.12 -7.05
CA GLN A 41 14.82 8.40 -6.62
C GLN A 41 14.71 7.87 -5.17
N ARG A 42 13.90 8.53 -4.33
CA ARG A 42 13.65 8.16 -2.94
C ARG A 42 12.17 8.26 -2.61
N THR A 43 11.66 7.30 -1.86
CA THR A 43 10.37 7.40 -1.18
C THR A 43 10.62 8.11 0.15
N GLY A 44 10.44 9.44 0.18
CA GLY A 44 10.41 10.17 1.44
C GLY A 44 9.12 9.87 2.22
N SER A 45 9.11 10.17 3.52
CA SER A 45 7.98 9.94 4.43
C SER A 45 6.64 10.43 3.87
N ARG A 46 6.62 11.60 3.23
CA ARG A 46 5.40 12.17 2.63
C ARG A 46 4.80 11.33 1.49
N ILE A 47 5.62 10.68 0.66
CA ILE A 47 5.12 9.82 -0.42
C ILE A 47 4.56 8.54 0.19
N GLN A 48 5.31 7.97 1.13
CA GLN A 48 4.94 6.75 1.84
C GLN A 48 3.61 6.92 2.59
N GLU A 49 3.49 7.94 3.44
CA GLU A 49 2.28 8.25 4.21
C GLU A 49 1.06 8.43 3.31
N ARG A 50 1.21 9.15 2.19
CA ARG A 50 0.08 9.36 1.27
C ARG A 50 -0.37 8.06 0.60
N ILE A 51 0.55 7.16 0.28
CA ILE A 51 0.24 5.85 -0.31
C ILE A 51 -0.43 4.94 0.73
N GLU A 52 0.12 4.89 1.93
CA GLU A 52 -0.43 4.12 3.06
C GLU A 52 -1.85 4.58 3.42
N ASN A 53 -2.10 5.89 3.42
CA ASN A 53 -3.44 6.46 3.66
C ASN A 53 -4.48 5.93 2.65
N PHE A 54 -4.13 5.78 1.38
CA PHE A 54 -5.04 5.17 0.42
C PHE A 54 -5.15 3.65 0.60
N ALA A 55 -4.05 2.97 0.90
CA ALA A 55 -4.04 1.53 1.10
C ALA A 55 -4.91 1.10 2.30
N GLN A 56 -4.79 1.80 3.44
CA GLN A 56 -5.61 1.59 4.64
C GLN A 56 -7.11 1.81 4.38
N GLN A 57 -7.47 2.74 3.49
CA GLN A 57 -8.88 2.97 3.12
C GLN A 57 -9.43 1.90 2.16
N LEU A 58 -8.55 1.25 1.39
CA LEU A 58 -8.95 0.36 0.29
C LEU A 58 -8.93 -1.12 0.68
N PHE A 59 -8.08 -1.50 1.63
CA PHE A 59 -7.70 -2.89 1.90
C PHE A 59 -7.68 -3.20 3.39
N LYS A 60 -7.91 -4.48 3.71
CA LYS A 60 -7.60 -5.02 5.03
C LYS A 60 -6.09 -5.02 5.22
N ALA A 61 -5.65 -4.88 6.46
CA ALA A 61 -4.24 -4.83 6.80
C ALA A 61 -3.91 -5.68 8.04
N THR A 62 -2.71 -6.23 8.07
CA THR A 62 -2.09 -6.82 9.26
C THR A 62 -0.81 -6.06 9.59
N GLU A 63 -0.61 -5.81 10.88
CA GLU A 63 0.64 -5.24 11.39
C GLU A 63 1.56 -6.37 11.84
N GLU A 64 2.80 -6.37 11.33
CA GLU A 64 3.83 -7.34 11.69
C GLU A 64 5.13 -6.60 12.04
N PRO A 65 6.12 -7.25 12.70
CA PRO A 65 7.40 -6.61 13.03
C PRO A 65 8.16 -6.01 11.83
N GLY A 66 7.83 -6.42 10.60
CA GLY A 66 8.41 -5.90 9.35
C GLY A 66 7.65 -4.73 8.71
N GLY A 67 6.47 -4.38 9.20
CA GLY A 67 5.61 -3.30 8.68
C GLY A 67 4.17 -3.76 8.44
N THR A 68 3.42 -2.94 7.70
CA THR A 68 2.00 -3.18 7.42
C THR A 68 1.83 -3.94 6.11
N PHE A 69 1.14 -5.08 6.14
CA PHE A 69 0.78 -5.84 4.96
C PHE A 69 -0.66 -5.52 4.53
N TYR A 70 -0.84 -5.10 3.28
CA TYR A 70 -2.15 -4.84 2.68
C TYR A 70 -2.61 -6.02 1.85
N TRP A 71 -3.83 -6.49 2.11
CA TRP A 71 -4.38 -7.71 1.53
C TRP A 71 -5.34 -7.41 0.38
N PRO A 72 -5.24 -8.12 -0.77
CA PRO A 72 -6.26 -8.02 -1.81
C PRO A 72 -7.61 -8.50 -1.28
N ARG A 73 -8.70 -7.99 -1.83
CA ARG A 73 -10.06 -8.20 -1.29
C ARG A 73 -10.53 -9.65 -1.36
N GLU A 74 -9.92 -10.41 -2.26
CA GLU A 74 -10.17 -11.82 -2.50
C GLU A 74 -9.47 -12.73 -1.47
N LEU A 75 -8.54 -12.19 -0.67
CA LEU A 75 -7.84 -12.91 0.37
C LEU A 75 -8.26 -12.37 1.74
N GLU A 76 -8.51 -13.29 2.66
CA GLU A 76 -8.67 -12.95 4.08
C GLU A 76 -7.28 -12.94 4.73
N PRO A 77 -6.98 -11.94 5.60
CA PRO A 77 -5.82 -12.02 6.45
C PRO A 77 -5.86 -13.31 7.26
N TYR A 78 -4.69 -13.94 7.47
CA TYR A 78 -4.66 -15.16 8.27
C TYR A 78 -5.09 -14.82 9.71
N GLU A 79 -5.88 -15.69 10.33
CA GLU A 79 -6.08 -15.65 11.78
C GLU A 79 -4.87 -16.31 12.43
N GLU A 80 -4.18 -15.58 13.30
CA GLU A 80 -3.05 -16.10 14.03
C GLU A 80 -3.57 -17.16 15.02
N ILE A 81 -3.39 -18.44 14.69
CA ILE A 81 -3.78 -19.53 15.59
C ILE A 81 -2.82 -19.50 16.78
N SER A 82 -3.33 -18.99 17.90
CA SER A 82 -2.60 -19.02 19.17
C SER A 82 -2.57 -20.45 19.70
N PHE A 83 -1.41 -21.09 19.60
CA PHE A 83 -1.14 -22.35 20.29
C PHE A 83 -0.82 -22.03 21.76
N LEU A 84 -1.87 -21.85 22.56
CA LEU A 84 -1.78 -21.82 24.03
C LEU A 84 -1.63 -23.24 24.59
#